data_AF-A0A6A5BUA6-F1
#
_entry.id   AF-A0A6A5BUA6-F1
#
_cell.length_a   1.000
_cell.length_b   1.000
_cell.length_c   1.000
_cell.angle_alpha   90.00
_cell.angle_beta   90.00
_cell.angle_gamma   90.00
#
_symmetry.space_group_name_H-M   'P 1'
#
loop_
_entity.id
_entity.type
_entity.pdbx_description
1 polymer ?
#
loop_
_entity_poly.entity_id
_entity_poly.type
_entity_poly.pdbx_seq_one_letter_code
_entity_poly.pdbx_strand_id
1 'polypeptide(L)'
;MPPTKKPPSSSSMPKVELSEEKKAQLDAELNWCIEHLKLGLKRKDADEYQIRETNKVISTLQSKSVADVQKRQLMKVVFGDYRKLMRMEKQQLEEAERKEAAKKKRNKQTLQVRQWRKSLVPIRMWKLTHPQLL
;
A
#
# COMPACT_ATOMS: atom_id res chain seq x y z
N MET A 1 -2.24 61.88 -27.16
CA MET A 1 -2.00 60.88 -26.09
C MET A 1 -2.45 61.51 -24.77
N PRO A 2 -3.17 60.80 -23.89
CA PRO A 2 -2.60 59.68 -23.15
C PRO A 2 -3.23 58.32 -23.49
N PRO A 3 -2.48 57.23 -23.27
CA PRO A 3 -2.78 55.89 -23.77
C PRO A 3 -3.81 55.14 -22.93
N THR A 4 -4.62 54.34 -23.62
CA THR A 4 -5.43 53.27 -23.05
C THR A 4 -4.53 52.30 -22.29
N LYS A 5 -4.64 52.26 -20.96
CA LYS A 5 -4.10 51.16 -20.17
C LYS A 5 -5.02 49.96 -20.36
N LYS A 6 -4.72 49.13 -21.38
CA LYS A 6 -5.10 47.72 -21.38
C LYS A 6 -4.49 47.09 -20.11
N PRO A 7 -5.25 46.37 -19.27
CA PRO A 7 -4.65 45.62 -18.20
C PRO A 7 -3.71 44.56 -18.81
N PRO A 8 -2.49 44.37 -18.26
CA PRO A 8 -1.62 43.31 -18.71
C PRO A 8 -2.24 41.97 -18.36
N SER A 9 -2.47 41.19 -19.40
CA SER A 9 -2.47 39.73 -19.40
C SER A 9 -1.48 39.18 -18.37
N SER A 10 -1.97 38.65 -17.26
CA SER A 10 -1.20 37.80 -16.34
C SER A 10 -2.14 37.12 -15.35
N SER A 11 -2.63 35.93 -15.70
CA SER A 11 -3.05 34.86 -14.78
C SER A 11 -3.66 33.72 -15.61
N SER A 12 -2.81 32.99 -16.32
CA SER A 12 -3.23 31.81 -17.09
C SER A 12 -2.33 30.62 -16.83
N MET A 13 -2.11 30.25 -15.56
CA MET A 13 -1.63 28.90 -15.20
C MET A 13 -2.14 28.51 -13.81
N PRO A 14 -3.23 27.71 -13.77
CA PRO A 14 -3.24 26.49 -12.94
C PRO A 14 -3.88 25.27 -13.66
N LYS A 15 -4.18 25.37 -14.96
CA LYS A 15 -4.98 24.34 -15.66
C LYS A 15 -4.18 23.11 -16.11
N VAL A 16 -2.87 23.25 -16.33
CA VAL A 16 -2.02 22.17 -16.86
C VAL A 16 -1.61 21.18 -15.76
N GLU A 17 -1.15 21.67 -14.61
CA GLU A 17 -0.74 20.82 -13.47
C GLU A 17 -1.87 19.90 -12.97
N LEU A 18 -3.08 20.45 -12.86
CA LEU A 18 -4.26 19.69 -12.43
C LEU A 18 -4.63 18.56 -13.41
N SER A 19 -4.26 18.68 -14.69
CA SER A 19 -4.53 17.66 -15.70
C SER A 19 -3.53 16.50 -15.61
N GLU A 20 -2.26 16.81 -15.33
CA GLU A 20 -1.21 15.80 -15.20
C GLU A 20 -1.38 14.99 -13.91
N GLU A 21 -1.70 15.64 -12.80
CA GLU A 21 -1.97 14.96 -11.52
C GLU A 21 -3.15 13.98 -11.63
N LYS A 22 -4.23 14.40 -12.29
CA LYS A 22 -5.40 13.53 -12.55
C LYS A 22 -5.06 12.33 -13.44
N LYS A 23 -4.15 12.51 -14.39
CA LYS A 23 -3.68 11.43 -15.27
C LYS A 23 -2.81 10.45 -14.49
N ALA A 24 -1.84 10.94 -13.71
CA ALA A 24 -1.01 10.13 -12.84
C ALA A 24 -1.85 9.34 -11.82
N GLN A 25 -2.88 9.97 -11.25
CA GLN A 25 -3.82 9.31 -10.37
C GLN A 25 -4.56 8.16 -11.09
N LEU A 26 -5.08 8.41 -12.28
CA LEU A 26 -5.74 7.36 -13.06
C LEU A 26 -4.79 6.21 -13.40
N ASP A 27 -3.55 6.51 -13.78
CA ASP A 27 -2.55 5.48 -14.10
C ASP A 27 -2.24 4.61 -12.87
N ALA A 28 -2.11 5.21 -11.69
CA ALA A 28 -1.93 4.48 -10.44
C ALA A 28 -3.15 3.60 -10.10
N GLU A 29 -4.37 4.12 -10.28
CA GLU A 29 -5.62 3.38 -10.10
C GLU A 29 -5.73 2.18 -11.06
N LEU A 30 -5.37 2.38 -12.33
CA LEU A 30 -5.37 1.34 -13.36
C LEU A 30 -4.39 0.22 -13.03
N ASN A 31 -3.15 0.58 -12.68
CA ASN A 31 -2.12 -0.37 -12.32
C ASN A 31 -2.57 -1.23 -11.14
N TRP A 32 -3.11 -0.61 -10.09
CA TRP A 32 -3.62 -1.32 -8.93
C TRP A 32 -4.74 -2.31 -9.29
N CYS A 33 -5.72 -1.87 -10.09
CA CYS A 33 -6.82 -2.74 -10.53
C CYS A 33 -6.30 -3.93 -11.35
N ILE A 34 -5.38 -3.70 -12.29
CA ILE A 34 -4.80 -4.76 -13.13
C ILE A 34 -4.00 -5.75 -12.28
N GLU A 35 -3.20 -5.28 -11.33
CA GLU A 35 -2.46 -6.14 -10.41
C GLU A 35 -3.41 -6.99 -9.56
N HIS A 36 -4.49 -6.40 -9.04
CA HIS A 36 -5.49 -7.13 -8.27
C HIS A 36 -6.22 -8.21 -9.08
N LEU A 37 -6.55 -7.93 -10.35
CA LEU A 37 -7.13 -8.92 -11.25
C LEU A 37 -6.14 -10.08 -11.47
N LYS A 38 -4.86 -9.79 -11.73
CA LYS A 38 -3.81 -10.81 -11.92
C LYS A 38 -3.56 -11.64 -10.66
N LEU A 39 -3.60 -11.02 -9.48
CA LEU A 39 -3.49 -11.73 -8.20
C LEU A 39 -4.69 -12.65 -7.97
N GLY A 40 -5.89 -12.22 -8.35
CA GLY A 40 -7.10 -13.04 -8.35
C GLY A 40 -6.94 -14.31 -9.16
N LEU A 41 -6.42 -14.20 -10.39
CA LEU A 41 -6.17 -15.35 -11.28
C LEU A 41 -5.13 -16.35 -10.76
N LYS A 42 -4.17 -15.88 -9.95
CA LYS A 42 -3.13 -16.74 -9.38
C LYS A 42 -3.61 -17.54 -8.17
N ARG A 43 -4.69 -17.12 -7.52
CA ARG A 43 -5.28 -17.85 -6.39
C ARG A 43 -6.14 -18.98 -6.95
N LYS A 44 -5.82 -20.21 -6.51
CA LYS A 44 -6.44 -21.47 -6.94
C LYS A 44 -7.97 -21.35 -6.83
N ASP A 45 -8.66 -21.79 -7.88
CA ASP A 45 -10.13 -21.91 -8.05
C ASP A 45 -10.82 -20.84 -8.92
N ALA A 46 -10.10 -20.14 -9.80
CA ALA A 46 -10.74 -19.37 -10.87
C ALA A 46 -11.25 -20.30 -11.98
N ASP A 47 -12.56 -20.28 -12.23
CA ASP A 47 -13.18 -21.00 -13.35
C ASP A 47 -12.64 -20.52 -14.70
N GLU A 48 -12.62 -21.37 -15.73
CA GLU A 48 -12.09 -21.01 -17.06
C GLU A 48 -12.83 -19.79 -17.64
N TYR A 49 -14.14 -19.68 -17.39
CA TYR A 49 -14.91 -18.50 -17.76
C TYR A 49 -14.42 -17.25 -17.02
N GLN A 50 -14.20 -17.34 -15.71
CA GLN A 50 -13.68 -16.22 -14.91
C GLN A 50 -12.29 -15.79 -15.38
N ILE A 51 -11.43 -16.74 -15.74
CA ILE A 51 -10.10 -16.46 -16.31
C ILE A 51 -10.24 -15.69 -17.62
N ARG A 52 -11.08 -16.17 -18.55
CA ARG A 52 -11.32 -15.50 -19.84
C ARG A 52 -11.89 -14.11 -19.65
N GLU A 53 -12.87 -13.94 -18.77
CA GLU A 53 -13.51 -12.66 -18.53
C GLU A 53 -12.57 -11.66 -17.87
N THR A 54 -11.81 -12.10 -16.87
CA THR A 54 -10.77 -11.27 -16.24
C THR A 54 -9.70 -10.83 -17.24
N ASN A 55 -9.28 -11.72 -18.14
CA ASN A 55 -8.32 -11.38 -19.20
C ASN A 55 -8.86 -10.34 -20.18
N LYS A 56 -10.16 -10.41 -20.53
CA LYS A 56 -10.79 -9.36 -21.35
C LYS A 56 -10.77 -8.01 -20.64
N VAL A 57 -11.15 -7.98 -19.36
CA VAL A 57 -11.13 -6.75 -18.55
C VAL A 57 -9.72 -6.16 -18.51
N ILE A 58 -8.69 -6.98 -18.24
CA ILE A 58 -7.28 -6.53 -18.24
C ILE A 58 -6.91 -5.93 -19.61
N SER A 59 -7.24 -6.61 -20.71
CA SER A 59 -6.95 -6.12 -22.06
C SER A 59 -7.62 -4.77 -22.34
N THR A 60 -8.88 -4.59 -21.93
CA THR A 60 -9.60 -3.32 -22.06
C THR A 60 -8.96 -2.20 -21.25
N LEU A 61 -8.55 -2.47 -20.00
CA LEU A 61 -7.90 -1.47 -19.15
C LEU A 61 -6.52 -1.05 -19.68
N GLN A 62 -5.77 -1.99 -20.27
CA GLN A 62 -4.45 -1.75 -20.86
C GLN A 62 -4.52 -1.07 -22.23
N SER A 63 -5.64 -1.19 -22.95
CA SER A 63 -5.81 -0.59 -24.27
C SER A 63 -5.71 0.94 -24.21
N LYS A 64 -4.87 1.50 -25.09
CA LYS A 64 -4.75 2.96 -25.28
C LYS A 64 -5.93 3.55 -26.08
N SER A 65 -6.71 2.70 -26.75
CA SER A 65 -7.86 3.09 -27.56
C SER A 65 -9.12 3.33 -26.71
N VAL A 66 -9.20 2.71 -25.54
CA VAL A 66 -10.35 2.85 -24.64
C VAL A 66 -10.25 4.18 -23.89
N ALA A 67 -11.32 4.97 -23.93
CA ALA A 67 -11.37 6.26 -23.26
C ALA A 67 -11.30 6.11 -21.73
N ASP A 68 -10.62 7.02 -21.05
CA ASP A 68 -10.42 6.98 -19.60
C ASP A 68 -11.71 6.92 -18.77
N VAL A 69 -12.79 7.54 -19.28
CA VAL A 69 -14.11 7.48 -18.65
C VAL A 69 -14.66 6.05 -18.67
N GLN A 70 -14.49 5.33 -19.78
CA GLN A 70 -14.90 3.94 -19.90
C GLN A 70 -14.07 3.03 -19.02
N LYS A 71 -12.75 3.27 -18.92
CA LYS A 71 -11.88 2.55 -17.98
C LYS A 71 -12.34 2.71 -16.54
N ARG A 72 -12.65 3.94 -16.11
CA ARG A 72 -13.20 4.21 -14.78
C ARG A 72 -14.52 3.50 -14.53
N GLN A 73 -15.42 3.51 -15.51
CA GLN A 73 -16.69 2.81 -15.39
C GLN A 73 -16.49 1.30 -15.25
N LEU A 74 -15.60 0.71 -16.05
CA LEU A 74 -15.28 -0.71 -15.98
C LEU A 74 -14.66 -1.09 -14.63
N MET A 75 -13.70 -0.31 -14.14
CA MET A 75 -13.12 -0.51 -12.81
C MET A 75 -14.20 -0.48 -11.72
N LYS A 76 -15.16 0.45 -11.81
CA LYS A 76 -16.28 0.54 -10.87
C LYS A 76 -17.24 -0.65 -10.96
N VAL A 77 -17.51 -1.17 -12.16
CA VAL A 77 -18.34 -2.36 -12.34
C VAL A 77 -17.67 -3.59 -11.74
N VAL A 78 -16.36 -3.74 -11.92
CA VAL A 78 -15.61 -4.93 -11.49
C VAL A 78 -15.29 -4.90 -9.99
N PHE A 79 -14.91 -3.74 -9.45
CA PHE A 79 -14.42 -3.61 -8.06
C PHE A 79 -15.32 -2.78 -7.14
N GLY A 80 -16.36 -2.12 -7.68
CA GLY A 80 -17.10 -1.12 -6.92
C GLY A 80 -16.25 0.12 -6.62
N ASP A 81 -16.18 0.52 -5.36
CA ASP A 81 -15.33 1.65 -4.92
C ASP A 81 -13.88 1.20 -4.71
N TYR A 82 -13.16 1.04 -5.81
CA TYR A 82 -11.75 0.61 -5.80
C TYR A 82 -10.83 1.59 -5.06
N ARG A 83 -11.14 2.90 -5.02
CA ARG A 83 -10.35 3.89 -4.26
C ARG A 83 -10.41 3.63 -2.76
N LYS A 84 -11.56 3.17 -2.26
CA LYS A 84 -11.68 2.72 -0.87
C LYS A 84 -10.86 1.45 -0.64
N LEU A 85 -10.89 0.49 -1.56
CA LEU A 85 -10.09 -0.74 -1.48
C LEU A 85 -8.58 -0.44 -1.39
N MET A 86 -8.06 0.42 -2.26
CA MET A 86 -6.65 0.86 -2.24
C MET A 86 -6.22 1.42 -0.89
N ARG A 87 -7.05 2.30 -0.29
CA ARG A 87 -6.75 2.89 1.02
C ARG A 87 -6.77 1.85 2.13
N MET A 88 -7.73 0.94 2.12
CA MET A 88 -7.82 -0.12 3.13
C MET A 88 -6.62 -1.08 3.03
N GLU A 89 -6.19 -1.43 1.82
CA GLU A 89 -4.99 -2.25 1.64
C GLU A 89 -3.74 -1.56 2.18
N LYS A 90 -3.54 -0.28 1.84
CA LYS A 90 -2.41 0.51 2.34
C LYS A 90 -2.39 0.57 3.87
N GLN A 91 -3.55 0.82 4.50
CA GLN A 91 -3.67 0.85 5.96
C GLN A 91 -3.35 -0.50 6.61
N GLN A 92 -3.80 -1.60 5.99
CA GLN A 92 -3.49 -2.95 6.48
C GLN A 92 -2.00 -3.26 6.40
N LEU A 93 -1.33 -2.84 5.32
CA LEU A 93 0.12 -3.02 5.17
C LEU A 93 0.89 -2.23 6.24
N GLU A 94 0.55 -0.94 6.43
CA GLU A 94 1.16 -0.09 7.46
C GLU A 94 0.93 -0.67 8.87
N GLU A 95 -0.27 -1.20 9.16
CA GLU A 95 -0.56 -1.84 10.42
C GLU A 95 0.25 -3.14 10.61
N ALA A 96 0.38 -3.96 9.57
CA ALA A 96 1.17 -5.17 9.60
C ALA A 96 2.65 -4.87 9.87
N GLU A 97 3.23 -3.86 9.21
CA GLU A 97 4.60 -3.40 9.45
C GLU A 97 4.80 -2.92 10.88
N ARG A 98 3.86 -2.14 11.42
CA ARG A 98 3.88 -1.69 12.81
C ARG A 98 3.86 -2.86 13.80
N LYS A 99 3.00 -3.86 13.55
CA LYS A 99 2.91 -5.08 14.38
C LYS A 99 4.20 -5.88 14.32
N GLU A 100 4.80 -6.04 13.15
CA GLU A 100 6.08 -6.75 12.98
C GLU A 100 7.25 -6.01 13.66
N ALA A 101 7.29 -4.67 13.56
CA ALA A 101 8.27 -3.86 14.28
C ALA A 101 8.14 -4.01 15.80
N ALA A 102 6.91 -3.98 16.34
CA ALA A 102 6.64 -4.19 17.76
C ALA A 102 7.05 -5.61 18.21
N LYS A 103 6.77 -6.63 17.39
CA LYS A 103 7.17 -8.02 17.64
C LYS A 103 8.70 -8.18 17.68
N LYS A 104 9.43 -7.55 16.76
CA LYS A 104 10.90 -7.51 16.75
C LYS A 104 11.46 -6.88 18.02
N LYS A 105 10.91 -5.73 18.45
CA LYS A 105 11.30 -5.06 19.71
C LYS A 105 11.07 -5.96 20.92
N ARG A 106 9.88 -6.56 21.03
CA ARG A 106 9.54 -7.52 22.10
C ARG A 106 10.52 -8.69 22.10
N ASN A 107 10.82 -9.27 20.94
CA ASN A 107 11.73 -10.40 20.83
C ASN A 107 13.18 -10.02 21.21
N LYS A 108 13.64 -8.81 20.87
CA LYS A 108 14.96 -8.32 21.31
C LYS A 108 15.01 -8.15 22.83
N GLN A 109 13.94 -7.60 23.42
CA GLN A 109 13.85 -7.41 24.87
C GLN A 109 13.80 -8.77 25.61
N THR A 110 13.03 -9.74 25.11
CA THR A 110 12.99 -11.08 25.70
C THR A 110 14.34 -11.79 25.58
N LEU A 111 15.07 -11.62 24.47
CA LEU A 111 16.42 -12.15 24.30
C LEU A 111 17.41 -11.53 25.29
N GLN A 112 17.38 -10.21 25.50
CA GLN A 112 18.23 -9.53 26.50
C GLN A 112 17.95 -10.03 27.91
N VAL A 113 16.68 -10.14 28.30
CA VAL A 113 16.30 -10.68 29.62
C VAL A 113 16.75 -12.13 29.76
N ARG A 114 16.60 -12.96 28.72
CA ARG A 114 17.11 -14.34 28.72
C ARG A 114 18.64 -14.37 28.90
N GLN A 115 19.37 -13.51 28.21
CA GLN A 115 20.83 -13.42 28.32
C GLN A 115 21.26 -12.98 29.72
N TRP A 116 20.62 -11.96 30.29
CA TRP A 116 20.88 -11.51 31.65
C TRP A 116 20.54 -12.60 32.69
N ARG A 117 19.39 -13.28 32.54
CA ARG A 117 19.04 -14.41 33.42
C ARG A 117 20.09 -15.52 33.37
N LYS A 118 20.64 -15.84 32.19
CA LYS A 118 21.74 -16.81 32.04
C LYS A 118 22.99 -16.39 32.81
N SER A 119 23.40 -15.12 32.75
CA SER A 119 24.57 -14.63 33.51
C SER A 119 24.35 -14.59 35.03
N LEU A 120 23.10 -14.56 35.50
CA LEU A 120 22.76 -14.67 36.92
C LEU A 120 22.68 -16.10 37.45
N VAL A 121 22.59 -17.13 36.60
CA VAL A 121 22.52 -18.53 37.06
C VAL A 121 23.73 -18.90 37.92
N PRO A 122 24.98 -18.59 37.54
CA PRO A 122 26.15 -18.85 38.38
C PRO A 122 26.09 -18.12 39.72
N ILE A 123 25.66 -16.85 39.73
CA ILE A 123 25.54 -16.03 40.95
C ILE A 123 24.51 -16.62 41.92
N ARG A 124 23.35 -17.06 41.40
CA ARG A 124 22.33 -17.74 42.22
C ARG A 124 22.83 -19.10 42.73
N MET A 125 23.52 -19.89 41.91
CA MET A 125 24.09 -21.17 42.35
C MET A 125 25.15 -20.99 43.45
N TRP A 126 25.95 -19.92 43.38
CA TRP A 126 26.95 -19.62 44.40
C TRP A 126 26.32 -19.29 45.76
N LYS A 127 25.24 -18.50 45.77
CA LYS A 127 24.46 -18.21 46.99
C LYS A 127 23.78 -19.44 47.60
N LEU A 128 23.38 -20.43 46.79
CA LEU A 128 22.80 -21.68 47.31
C LEU A 128 23.85 -22.63 47.91
N THR A 129 25.08 -22.59 47.40
CA THR A 129 26.16 -23.50 47.83
C THR A 129 26.97 -22.95 49.01
N HIS A 130 26.91 -21.64 49.27
CA HIS A 130 27.61 -20.99 50.39
C HIS A 130 26.65 -20.13 51.23
N PRO A 131 25.69 -20.74 51.95
CA PRO A 131 24.69 -20.00 52.74
C PRO A 131 25.25 -19.34 54.01
N GLN A 132 26.48 -19.65 54.42
CA GLN A 132 27.08 -19.23 55.70
C GLN A 132 27.87 -17.91 55.67
N LEU A 133 27.89 -17.19 54.53
CA LEU A 133 28.66 -15.95 54.32
C LEU A 133 27.78 -14.69 54.23
N LEU A 134 26.54 -14.78 54.71
CA LEU A 134 25.54 -13.71 54.78
C LEU A 134 25.16 -13.44 56.23
#